data_AF-A0A945ZNB3-F1
#
_entry.id   AF-A0A945ZNB3-F1
#
_cell.length_a   1.000
_cell.length_b   1.000
_cell.length_c   1.000
_cell.angle_alpha   90.00
_cell.angle_beta   90.00
_cell.angle_gamma   90.00
#
_symmetry.space_group_name_H-M   'P 1'
#
loop_
_entity.id
_entity.type
_entity.pdbx_description
1 polymer ?
#
loop_
_entity_poly.entity_id
_entity_poly.type
_entity_poly.pdbx_seq_one_letter_code
_entity_poly.pdbx_strand_id
1 'polypeptide(L)'
;MVIAGIEIELIRKRVKNVNLRIHTPDGRVTVSAPRRTSEAFIAEFVAAKAPWIRKQQARIAAMPPRPELAYTHGEKHAFLGHPYPLEIYAAVGRPGAEFQSDGPAESPEESRLVVHARNPRDPAEIKRHIDRAYRRELQLRLD
;
A
#
# COMPACT_ATOMS: atom_id res chain seq x y z
N MET A 1 19.90 -15.04 7.84
CA MET A 1 21.16 -15.61 7.31
C MET A 1 21.66 -14.72 6.18
N VAL A 2 22.95 -14.76 5.83
CA VAL A 2 23.51 -13.91 4.76
C VAL A 2 23.95 -14.79 3.60
N ILE A 3 23.51 -14.45 2.38
CA ILE A 3 23.86 -15.19 1.16
C ILE A 3 24.28 -14.19 0.08
N ALA A 4 25.46 -14.37 -0.49
CA ALA A 4 26.03 -13.46 -1.49
C ALA A 4 26.03 -11.98 -1.02
N GLY A 5 26.24 -11.73 0.28
CA GLY A 5 26.20 -10.39 0.89
C GLY A 5 24.80 -9.79 1.06
N ILE A 6 23.74 -10.59 0.90
CA ILE A 6 22.34 -10.16 1.09
C ILE A 6 21.81 -10.80 2.37
N GLU A 7 21.29 -10.00 3.29
CA GLU A 7 20.58 -10.48 4.45
C GLU A 7 19.20 -11.02 4.05
N ILE A 8 18.94 -12.29 4.40
CA ILE A 8 17.68 -12.96 4.13
C ILE A 8 17.05 -13.53 5.39
N GLU A 9 15.73 -13.41 5.44
CA GLU A 9 14.86 -14.11 6.39
C GLU A 9 14.29 -15.36 5.72
N LEU A 10 14.66 -16.56 6.21
CA LEU A 10 14.17 -17.83 5.67
C LEU A 10 12.94 -18.31 6.45
N ILE A 11 11.81 -18.44 5.77
CA ILE A 11 10.56 -18.96 6.31
C ILE A 11 10.26 -20.33 5.69
N ARG A 12 10.35 -21.39 6.50
CA ARG A 12 9.97 -22.74 6.05
C ARG A 12 8.47 -22.97 6.27
N LYS A 13 7.70 -23.09 5.17
CA LYS A 13 6.24 -23.28 5.23
C LYS A 13 5.74 -24.29 4.18
N ARG A 14 4.47 -24.67 4.26
CA ARG A 14 3.85 -25.61 3.30
C ARG A 14 3.55 -24.88 1.99
N VAL A 15 4.56 -24.75 1.15
CA VAL A 15 4.48 -24.20 -0.22
C VAL A 15 5.04 -25.19 -1.22
N LYS A 16 4.65 -25.05 -2.50
CA LYS A 16 5.17 -25.89 -3.60
C LYS A 16 6.53 -25.42 -4.09
N ASN A 17 6.76 -24.10 -4.13
CA ASN A 17 7.95 -23.46 -4.70
C ASN A 17 8.69 -22.61 -3.65
N VAL A 18 9.98 -22.38 -3.89
CA VAL A 18 10.74 -21.34 -3.19
C VAL A 18 10.31 -19.97 -3.73
N ASN A 19 9.80 -19.12 -2.86
CA ASN A 19 9.38 -17.76 -3.21
C ASN A 19 10.32 -16.75 -2.56
N LEU A 20 10.60 -15.66 -3.28
CA LEU A 20 11.39 -14.55 -2.79
C LEU A 20 10.54 -13.28 -2.85
N ARG A 21 10.50 -12.55 -1.73
CA ARG A 21 9.82 -11.27 -1.61
C ARG A 21 10.81 -10.23 -1.08
N ILE A 22 10.76 -9.03 -1.64
CA ILE A 22 11.53 -7.86 -1.19
C ILE A 22 10.50 -6.85 -0.69
N HIS A 23 10.61 -6.47 0.57
CA HIS A 23 9.64 -5.60 1.23
C HIS A 23 10.04 -4.13 1.11
N THR A 24 9.05 -3.28 0.88
CA THR A 24 9.17 -1.84 1.05
C THR A 24 8.82 -1.48 2.50
N PRO A 25 9.47 -0.50 3.13
CA PRO A 25 10.41 0.47 2.56
C PRO A 25 11.89 0.13 2.71
N ASP A 26 12.23 -0.84 3.56
CA ASP A 26 13.61 -1.16 3.99
C ASP A 26 14.38 -2.07 3.01
N GLY A 27 13.71 -2.64 2.01
CA GLY A 27 14.35 -3.55 1.05
C GLY A 27 14.65 -4.93 1.64
N ARG A 28 14.02 -5.28 2.77
CA ARG A 28 14.23 -6.57 3.45
C ARG A 28 13.84 -7.73 2.54
N VAL A 29 14.67 -8.77 2.52
CA VAL A 29 14.46 -9.94 1.67
C VAL A 29 13.96 -11.11 2.52
N THR A 30 12.79 -11.63 2.16
CA THR A 30 12.24 -12.86 2.75
C THR A 30 12.18 -13.95 1.70
N VAL A 31 12.67 -15.13 2.05
CA VAL A 31 12.60 -16.33 1.23
C VAL A 31 11.70 -17.32 1.93
N SER A 32 10.62 -17.76 1.26
CA SER A 32 9.78 -18.84 1.77
C SER A 32 10.07 -20.13 1.01
N ALA A 33 10.35 -21.22 1.70
CA ALA A 33 10.68 -22.50 1.08
C ALA A 33 9.87 -23.67 1.68
N PRO A 34 9.64 -24.75 0.91
CA PRO A 34 9.14 -26.01 1.45
C PRO A 34 10.04 -26.53 2.58
N ARG A 35 9.45 -27.22 3.57
CA ARG A 35 10.18 -27.71 4.76
C ARG A 35 11.38 -28.61 4.41
N ARG A 36 11.27 -29.41 3.35
CA ARG A 36 12.30 -30.39 2.90
C ARG A 36 13.36 -29.81 1.95
N THR A 37 13.27 -28.52 1.58
CA THR A 37 14.25 -27.91 0.69
C THR A 37 15.58 -27.71 1.41
N SER A 38 16.69 -28.13 0.80
CA SER A 38 18.02 -27.97 1.39
C SER A 38 18.42 -26.49 1.45
N GLU A 39 19.24 -26.14 2.45
CA GLU A 39 19.77 -24.77 2.55
C GLU A 39 20.74 -24.44 1.42
N ALA A 40 21.50 -25.44 0.93
CA ALA A 40 22.37 -25.29 -0.23
C ALA A 40 21.59 -24.86 -1.48
N PHE A 41 20.44 -25.48 -1.75
CA PHE A 41 19.59 -25.09 -2.88
C PHE A 41 19.02 -23.68 -2.71
N ILE A 42 18.62 -23.31 -1.49
CA ILE A 42 18.14 -21.95 -1.19
C ILE A 42 19.27 -20.94 -1.42
N ALA A 43 20.49 -21.27 -0.99
CA ALA A 43 21.66 -20.42 -1.18
C ALA A 43 21.98 -20.21 -2.65
N GLU A 44 22.01 -21.27 -3.44
CA GLU A 44 22.21 -21.21 -4.89
C GLU A 44 21.12 -20.38 -5.58
N PHE A 45 19.86 -20.60 -5.22
CA PHE A 45 18.72 -19.84 -5.74
C PHE A 45 18.82 -18.34 -5.45
N VAL A 46 19.21 -17.97 -4.22
CA VAL A 46 19.38 -16.57 -3.82
C VAL A 46 20.61 -15.97 -4.50
N ALA A 47 21.73 -16.69 -4.57
CA ALA A 47 22.94 -16.24 -5.23
C ALA A 47 22.71 -15.95 -6.71
N ALA A 48 21.99 -16.84 -7.42
CA ALA A 48 21.60 -16.65 -8.81
C ALA A 48 20.71 -15.41 -9.02
N LYS A 49 19.88 -15.06 -8.03
CA LYS A 49 19.01 -13.87 -8.08
C LYS A 49 19.65 -12.61 -7.49
N ALA A 50 20.87 -12.68 -6.96
CA ALA A 50 21.51 -11.58 -6.25
C ALA A 50 21.61 -10.27 -7.07
N PRO A 51 21.93 -10.30 -8.39
CA PRO A 51 21.92 -9.07 -9.20
C PRO A 51 20.53 -8.41 -9.26
N TRP A 52 19.48 -9.21 -9.44
CA TRP A 52 18.09 -8.72 -9.49
C TRP A 52 17.63 -8.19 -8.13
N ILE A 53 18.00 -8.86 -7.03
CA ILE A 53 17.67 -8.43 -5.66
C ILE A 53 18.27 -7.04 -5.39
N ARG A 54 19.56 -6.85 -5.70
CA ARG A 54 20.24 -5.56 -5.52
C ARG A 54 19.59 -4.44 -6.35
N LYS A 55 19.26 -4.72 -7.61
CA LYS A 55 18.54 -3.76 -8.47
C LYS A 55 17.21 -3.34 -7.85
N GLN A 56 16.48 -4.28 -7.26
CA GLN A 56 15.21 -3.98 -6.62
C GLN A 56 15.39 -3.20 -5.31
N GLN A 57 16.37 -3.56 -4.48
CA GLN A 57 16.70 -2.81 -3.27
C GLN A 57 17.11 -1.36 -3.59
N ALA A 58 17.94 -1.16 -4.62
CA ALA A 58 18.31 0.17 -5.09
C ALA A 58 17.08 0.98 -5.56
N ARG A 59 16.15 0.34 -6.30
CA ARG A 59 14.90 0.98 -6.72
C ARG A 59 14.02 1.38 -5.53
N ILE A 60 13.94 0.54 -4.51
CA ILE A 60 13.18 0.83 -3.28
C ILE A 60 13.83 1.98 -2.51
N ALA A 61 15.16 1.96 -2.34
CA ALA A 61 15.91 3.00 -1.65
C ALA A 61 15.85 4.36 -2.36
N ALA A 62 15.76 4.36 -3.69
CA ALA A 62 15.57 5.57 -4.48
C ALA A 62 14.11 6.07 -4.50
N MET A 63 13.16 5.26 -4.02
CA MET A 63 11.75 5.66 -3.99
C MET A 63 11.55 6.65 -2.83
N PRO A 64 10.98 7.84 -3.09
CA PRO A 64 10.71 8.77 -2.01
C PRO A 64 9.82 8.10 -0.95
N PRO A 65 10.02 8.41 0.34
CA PRO A 65 9.12 7.96 1.39
C PRO A 65 7.69 8.31 1.01
N ARG A 66 6.75 7.40 1.26
CA ARG A 66 5.34 7.72 1.08
C ARG A 66 5.04 8.92 2.00
N PRO A 67 4.48 10.02 1.47
CA PRO A 67 4.18 11.18 2.30
C PRO A 67 3.26 10.75 3.45
N GLU A 68 3.59 11.20 4.66
CA GLU A 68 2.65 11.07 5.78
C GLU A 68 1.42 11.89 5.44
N LEU A 69 0.26 11.22 5.40
CA LEU A 69 -1.01 11.88 5.16
C LEU A 69 -1.43 12.60 6.44
N ALA A 70 -1.54 13.93 6.36
CA ALA A 70 -1.95 14.76 7.48
C ALA A 70 -3.48 14.79 7.65
N TYR A 71 -4.22 14.22 6.67
CA TYR A 71 -5.68 14.22 6.61
C TYR A 71 -6.25 15.64 6.76
N THR A 72 -5.65 16.57 6.03
CA THR A 72 -6.05 17.99 6.06
C THR A 72 -6.91 18.36 4.86
N HIS A 73 -7.67 19.45 4.99
CA HIS A 73 -8.49 19.95 3.90
C HIS A 73 -7.62 20.34 2.68
N GLY A 74 -7.99 19.88 1.49
CA GLY A 74 -7.25 20.07 0.23
C GLY A 74 -6.17 19.02 -0.03
N GLU A 75 -5.92 18.11 0.92
CA GLU A 75 -4.91 17.06 0.76
C GLU A 75 -5.31 16.07 -0.34
N LYS A 76 -4.35 15.64 -1.16
CA LYS A 76 -4.62 14.71 -2.26
C LYS A 76 -4.53 13.27 -1.77
N HIS A 77 -5.66 12.57 -1.78
CA HIS A 77 -5.72 11.16 -1.43
C HIS A 77 -5.91 10.31 -2.70
N ALA A 78 -4.94 9.45 -2.99
CA ALA A 78 -4.98 8.60 -4.17
C ALA A 78 -5.90 7.38 -3.97
N PHE A 79 -6.90 7.23 -4.83
CA PHE A 79 -7.76 6.04 -4.92
C PHE A 79 -7.71 5.48 -6.35
N LEU A 80 -7.42 4.17 -6.48
CA LEU A 80 -7.24 3.48 -7.78
C LEU A 80 -6.29 4.18 -8.77
N GLY A 81 -5.29 4.90 -8.29
CA GLY A 81 -4.31 5.61 -9.12
C GLY A 81 -4.67 7.06 -9.45
N HIS A 82 -5.87 7.52 -9.08
CA HIS A 82 -6.31 8.90 -9.30
C HIS A 82 -6.25 9.70 -7.98
N PRO A 83 -5.66 10.91 -7.97
CA PRO A 83 -5.64 11.76 -6.79
C PRO A 83 -6.97 12.50 -6.62
N TYR A 84 -7.62 12.34 -5.47
CA TYR A 84 -8.84 13.06 -5.11
C TYR A 84 -8.52 14.09 -4.03
N PRO A 85 -8.83 15.39 -4.23
CA PRO A 85 -8.70 16.38 -3.17
C PRO A 85 -9.70 16.06 -2.04
N LEU A 86 -9.21 16.10 -0.80
CA LEU A 86 -9.98 15.86 0.41
C LEU A 86 -10.70 17.14 0.85
N GLU A 87 -12.01 17.10 0.96
CA GLU A 87 -12.80 18.17 1.58
C GLU A 87 -13.35 17.67 2.91
N ILE A 88 -13.21 18.46 3.96
CA ILE A 88 -13.59 18.08 5.33
C ILE A 88 -14.58 19.09 5.86
N TYR A 89 -15.76 18.62 6.22
CA TYR A 89 -16.85 19.42 6.77
C TYR A 89 -17.27 18.89 8.14
N ALA A 90 -17.79 19.79 8.99
CA ALA A 90 -18.43 19.39 10.23
C ALA A 90 -19.72 18.63 9.94
N ALA A 91 -19.88 17.45 10.53
CA ALA A 91 -21.08 16.65 10.37
C ALA A 91 -22.25 17.29 11.13
N VAL A 92 -23.25 17.77 10.40
CA VAL A 92 -24.56 18.15 10.96
C VAL A 92 -25.47 16.92 11.13
N GLY A 93 -25.16 15.82 10.43
CA GLY A 93 -25.93 14.57 10.42
C GLY A 93 -25.04 13.32 10.57
N ARG A 94 -25.24 12.32 9.71
CA ARG A 94 -24.46 11.06 9.75
C ARG A 94 -23.01 11.33 9.31
N PRO A 95 -22.01 11.08 10.16
CA PRO A 95 -20.62 11.23 9.77
C PRO A 95 -20.20 10.11 8.82
N GLY A 96 -19.39 10.45 7.82
CA GLY A 96 -19.10 9.57 6.69
C GLY A 96 -18.09 10.21 5.73
N ALA A 97 -17.59 9.39 4.81
CA ALA A 97 -16.85 9.88 3.66
C ALA A 97 -17.48 9.30 2.39
N GLU A 98 -17.55 10.11 1.34
CA GLU A 98 -18.14 9.75 0.06
C GLU A 98 -17.33 10.38 -1.07
N PHE A 99 -17.27 9.71 -2.22
CA PHE A 99 -16.72 10.30 -3.43
C PHE A 99 -17.83 11.11 -4.10
N GLN A 100 -17.58 12.40 -4.30
CA GLN A 100 -18.50 13.30 -4.97
C GLN A 100 -17.90 13.73 -6.31
N SER A 101 -18.61 13.45 -7.41
CA SER A 101 -18.28 13.96 -8.74
C SER A 101 -19.20 15.14 -9.05
N ASP A 102 -18.63 16.30 -9.35
CA ASP A 102 -19.39 17.52 -9.75
C ASP A 102 -19.85 17.48 -11.23
N GLY A 103 -19.55 16.40 -11.97
CA GLY A 103 -19.86 16.23 -13.39
C GLY A 103 -20.46 14.85 -13.75
N PRO A 104 -20.74 14.58 -15.04
CA PRO A 104 -21.21 13.26 -15.47
C PRO A 104 -20.23 12.17 -15.02
N ALA A 105 -20.78 11.01 -14.67
CA ALA A 105 -20.14 9.93 -13.89
C ALA A 105 -18.80 9.36 -14.43
N GLU A 106 -18.31 9.86 -15.56
CA GLU A 106 -17.14 9.35 -16.30
C GLU A 106 -15.91 10.26 -16.22
N SER A 107 -15.97 11.40 -15.50
CA SER A 107 -14.84 12.34 -15.36
C SER A 107 -14.19 12.26 -13.96
N PRO A 108 -13.20 11.36 -13.75
CA PRO A 108 -12.48 11.25 -12.47
C PRO A 108 -11.63 12.48 -12.14
N GLU A 109 -11.37 13.38 -13.09
CA GLU A 109 -10.54 14.58 -12.90
C GLU A 109 -11.21 15.65 -12.01
N GLU A 110 -12.53 15.65 -11.91
CA GLU A 110 -13.30 16.62 -11.09
C GLU A 110 -13.88 16.00 -9.81
N SER A 111 -13.59 14.73 -9.57
CA SER A 111 -14.12 14.01 -8.41
C SER A 111 -13.33 14.37 -7.15
N ARG A 112 -14.05 14.62 -6.04
CA ARG A 112 -13.48 14.98 -4.74
C ARG A 112 -13.87 13.95 -3.68
N LEU A 113 -13.05 13.83 -2.65
CA LEU A 113 -13.31 12.97 -1.51
C LEU A 113 -13.86 13.83 -0.37
N VAL A 114 -15.15 13.74 -0.11
CA VAL A 114 -15.82 14.58 0.88
C VAL A 114 -15.99 13.80 2.18
N VAL A 115 -15.55 14.38 3.30
CA VAL A 115 -15.63 13.80 4.63
C VAL A 115 -16.46 14.70 5.53
N HIS A 116 -17.55 14.16 6.06
CA HIS A 116 -18.29 14.75 7.17
C HIS A 116 -17.84 14.08 8.47
N ALA A 117 -17.05 14.80 9.27
CA ALA A 117 -16.55 14.32 10.56
C ALA A 117 -17.23 15.06 11.71
N ARG A 118 -17.45 14.39 12.85
CA ARG A 118 -17.92 15.05 14.07
C ARG A 118 -16.87 16.02 14.58
N ASN A 119 -15.59 15.64 14.48
CA ASN A 119 -14.46 16.52 14.69
C ASN A 119 -13.61 16.64 13.41
N PRO A 120 -13.80 17.71 12.60
CA PRO A 120 -13.03 17.98 11.39
C PRO A 120 -11.52 18.16 11.59
N ARG A 121 -11.04 18.21 12.83
CA ARG A 121 -9.62 18.32 13.17
C ARG A 121 -9.03 17.04 13.72
N ASP A 122 -9.80 15.96 13.84
CA ASP A 122 -9.32 14.64 14.29
C ASP A 122 -8.90 13.77 13.08
N PRO A 123 -7.58 13.62 12.81
CA PRO A 123 -7.09 12.84 11.68
C PRO A 123 -7.49 11.36 11.77
N ALA A 124 -7.65 10.81 12.99
CA ALA A 124 -8.03 9.42 13.18
C ALA A 124 -9.50 9.17 12.86
N GLU A 125 -10.39 10.14 13.11
CA GLU A 125 -11.78 10.10 12.64
C GLU A 125 -11.83 10.20 11.11
N ILE A 126 -11.18 11.20 10.53
CA ILE A 126 -11.15 11.44 9.07
C ILE A 126 -10.62 10.21 8.33
N LYS A 127 -9.49 9.66 8.78
CA LYS A 127 -8.91 8.43 8.23
C LYS A 127 -9.89 7.26 8.23
N ARG A 128 -10.60 7.02 9.35
CA ARG A 128 -11.57 5.92 9.45
C ARG A 128 -12.73 6.07 8.47
N HIS A 129 -13.17 7.30 8.23
CA HIS A 129 -14.22 7.57 7.26
C HIS A 129 -13.73 7.31 5.83
N ILE A 130 -12.56 7.84 5.47
CA ILE A 130 -11.94 7.61 4.15
C ILE A 130 -11.71 6.12 3.88
N ASP A 131 -11.12 5.39 4.84
CA ASP A 131 -10.87 3.94 4.69
C ASP A 131 -12.16 3.15 4.47
N ARG A 132 -13.28 3.61 5.06
CA ARG A 132 -14.60 2.99 4.88
C ARG A 132 -15.18 3.32 3.49
N ALA A 133 -15.05 4.56 3.04
CA ALA A 133 -15.46 4.98 1.70
C ALA A 133 -14.71 4.21 0.62
N TYR A 134 -13.39 4.07 0.77
CA TYR A 134 -12.54 3.32 -0.15
C TYR A 134 -12.97 1.86 -0.28
N ARG A 135 -13.30 1.20 0.83
CA ARG A 135 -13.81 -0.17 0.82
C ARG A 135 -15.15 -0.27 0.10
N ARG A 136 -16.07 0.65 0.37
CA ARG A 136 -17.40 0.68 -0.27
C ARG A 136 -17.28 0.90 -1.79
N GLU A 137 -16.49 1.90 -2.18
CA GLU A 137 -16.28 2.24 -3.60
C GLU A 137 -15.56 1.12 -4.36
N LEU A 138 -14.57 0.47 -3.75
CA LEU A 138 -13.90 -0.68 -4.36
C LEU A 138 -14.87 -1.83 -4.61
N GLN A 139 -15.81 -2.07 -3.68
CA GLN A 139 -16.79 -3.13 -3.81
C GLN A 139 -17.78 -2.83 -4.94
N LEU A 140 -18.24 -1.58 -5.05
CA LEU A 140 -19.18 -1.13 -6.10
C LEU A 140 -18.62 -1.20 -7.52
N ARG A 141 -17.30 -1.05 -7.70
CA ARG A 141 -16.65 -1.10 -9.03
C ARG A 141 -16.17 -2.49 -9.45
N LEU A 142 -16.22 -3.46 -8.54
CA LEU A 142 -15.86 -4.85 -8.81
C LEU A 142 -17.07 -5.73 -9.16
N ASP A 143 -18.29 -5.24 -8.88
CA ASP A 143 -19.57 -5.82 -9.30
C ASP A 143 -20.03 -5.23 -10.64
#